data_AF-A0A1V2KYT1-F1
#
_entry.id   AF-A0A1V2KYT1-F1
#
_cell.length_a   1.000
_cell.length_b   1.000
_cell.length_c   1.000
_cell.angle_alpha   90.00
_cell.angle_beta   90.00
_cell.angle_gamma   90.00
#
_symmetry.space_group_name_H-M   'P 1'
#
loop_
_entity.id
_entity.type
_entity.pdbx_description
1 polymer ?
#
loop_
_entity_poly.entity_id
_entity_poly.type
_entity_poly.pdbx_seq_one_letter_code
_entity_poly.pdbx_strand_id
1 'polypeptide(L)' 'MNDAINQLIPDDHKGRFRHSSAGEGPDDMPGHIKSSIFGASLSIPISNGKLATGTWQGVYLLEFRDL' A
#
# COMPACT_ATOMS: atom_id res chain seq x y z
N MET A 1 -11.49 -3.40 -0.98
CA MET A 1 -10.21 -2.85 -1.48
C MET A 1 -9.07 -3.78 -1.12
N ASN A 2 -8.88 -4.12 0.15
CA ASN A 2 -7.85 -5.06 0.59
C ASN A 2 -7.90 -6.41 -0.18
N ASP A 3 -9.09 -7.04 -0.24
CA ASP A 3 -9.25 -8.33 -0.95
C ASP A 3 -8.84 -8.26 -2.42
N ALA A 4 -9.22 -7.19 -3.12
CA ALA A 4 -8.87 -7.01 -4.53
C ALA A 4 -7.36 -6.80 -4.73
N ILE A 5 -6.72 -6.05 -3.84
CA ILE A 5 -5.27 -5.83 -3.88
C ILE A 5 -4.50 -7.10 -3.53
N ASN A 6 -4.97 -7.88 -2.55
CA ASN A 6 -4.36 -9.17 -2.20
C ASN A 6 -4.55 -10.23 -3.29
N GLN A 7 -5.62 -10.16 -4.07
CA GLN A 7 -5.77 -10.99 -5.27
C GLN A 7 -4.78 -10.61 -6.38
N LEU A 8 -4.52 -9.31 -6.57
CA LEU A 8 -3.61 -8.82 -7.60
C LEU A 8 -2.14 -9.04 -7.22
N ILE A 9 -1.79 -8.77 -5.95
CA ILE A 9 -0.44 -8.85 -5.39
C ILE A 9 -0.50 -9.73 -4.13
N PRO A 10 -0.63 -11.05 -4.32
CA PRO A 10 -0.70 -12.01 -3.23
C PRO A 10 0.65 -12.25 -2.55
N ASP A 11 0.59 -12.66 -1.30
CA ASP A 11 1.75 -12.99 -0.48
C ASP A 11 2.63 -14.08 -1.11
N ASP A 12 3.93 -13.97 -0.87
CA ASP A 12 4.91 -14.79 -1.56
C ASP A 12 5.30 -16.06 -0.81
N HIS A 13 4.30 -16.91 -0.60
CA HIS A 13 4.51 -18.26 -0.09
C HIS A 13 5.07 -19.23 -1.15
N LYS A 14 5.13 -18.81 -2.42
CA LYS A 14 5.47 -19.68 -3.56
C LYS A 14 6.81 -19.31 -4.21
N GLY A 15 7.54 -18.33 -3.68
CA GLY A 15 8.83 -17.89 -4.21
C GLY A 15 8.73 -17.30 -5.62
N ARG A 16 7.68 -16.52 -5.89
CA ARG A 16 7.41 -15.86 -7.17
C ARG A 16 8.27 -14.63 -7.39
N PHE A 17 8.73 -13.98 -6.32
CA PHE A 17 9.57 -12.80 -6.41
C PHE A 17 11.05 -13.14 -6.24
N ARG A 18 11.91 -12.41 -6.96
CA ARG A 18 13.38 -12.60 -6.89
C ARG A 18 13.96 -12.10 -5.57
N HIS A 19 13.44 -10.98 -5.07
CA HIS A 19 13.71 -10.53 -3.72
C HIS A 19 12.88 -11.44 -2.80
N SER A 20 13.55 -12.28 -2.03
CA SER A 20 12.89 -13.39 -1.34
C SER A 20 12.54 -13.01 0.09
N SER A 21 11.40 -13.54 0.53
CA SER A 21 10.83 -13.44 1.87
C SER A 21 11.61 -14.16 2.98
N ALA A 22 12.80 -14.70 2.68
CA ALA A 22 13.51 -15.66 3.55
C ALA A 22 13.95 -15.07 4.90
N GLY A 23 14.07 -13.75 5.02
CA GLY A 23 14.41 -13.06 6.28
C GLY A 23 13.33 -12.10 6.79
N GLU A 24 12.49 -11.57 5.90
CA GLU A 24 11.56 -10.48 6.23
C GLU A 24 10.10 -10.90 6.24
N GLY A 25 9.76 -12.12 5.78
CA GLY A 25 8.38 -12.63 5.77
C GLY A 25 7.73 -12.61 4.38
N PRO A 26 6.70 -13.47 4.17
CA PRO A 26 6.06 -13.66 2.86
C PRO A 26 5.28 -12.42 2.36
N ASP A 27 4.97 -11.49 3.25
CA ASP A 27 4.26 -10.25 3.01
C ASP A 27 5.18 -9.09 2.55
N ASP A 28 6.51 -9.22 2.72
CA ASP A 28 7.48 -8.15 2.46
C ASP A 28 7.46 -7.64 1.01
N MET A 29 7.79 -8.50 0.05
CA MET A 29 7.76 -8.12 -1.37
C MET A 29 6.40 -7.65 -1.88
N PRO A 30 5.30 -8.35 -1.58
CA PRO A 30 3.97 -7.85 -1.85
C PRO A 30 3.76 -6.44 -1.29
N GLY A 31 4.19 -6.17 -0.06
CA GLY A 31 4.13 -4.87 0.59
C GLY A 31 4.91 -3.79 -0.17
N HIS A 32 6.12 -4.09 -0.64
CA HIS A 32 6.91 -3.20 -1.49
C HIS A 32 6.21 -2.85 -2.81
N ILE A 33 5.63 -3.85 -3.48
CA ILE A 33 4.91 -3.65 -4.75
C ILE A 33 3.64 -2.82 -4.53
N LYS A 34 2.84 -3.16 -3.52
CA LYS A 34 1.62 -2.42 -3.14
C LYS A 34 1.96 -0.95 -2.85
N SER A 35 2.99 -0.71 -2.02
CA SER A 35 3.45 0.65 -1.68
C SER A 35 3.91 1.46 -2.89
N SER A 36 4.59 0.81 -3.85
CA SER A 36 5.05 1.48 -5.08
C SER A 36 3.91 1.87 -6.02
N ILE A 37 2.80 1.13 -6.00
CA ILE A 37 1.61 1.43 -6.82
C ILE A 37 0.79 2.57 -6.20
N PHE A 38 0.59 2.55 -4.89
CA PHE A 38 -0.21 3.57 -4.20
C PHE A 38 0.56 4.87 -3.93
N GLY A 39 1.89 4.77 -3.77
CA GLY A 39 2.76 5.88 -3.42
C GLY A 39 2.86 6.11 -1.91
N ALA A 40 4.00 6.67 -1.48
CA ALA A 40 4.31 6.92 -0.08
C ALA A 40 3.88 8.31 0.43
N SER A 41 3.28 9.15 -0.43
CA SER A 41 2.95 10.54 -0.08
C SER A 41 1.79 11.07 -0.91
N LEU A 42 1.09 12.06 -0.36
CA LEU A 42 0.06 12.83 -1.04
C LEU A 42 0.38 14.32 -0.95
N SER A 43 0.10 15.07 -2.01
CA SER A 43 0.11 16.53 -1.99
C SER A 43 -1.33 17.03 -1.96
N ILE A 44 -1.74 17.66 -0.86
CA ILE A 44 -3.10 18.15 -0.66
C ILE A 44 -3.07 19.68 -0.58
N PRO A 45 -3.77 20.41 -1.46
CA PRO A 45 -3.83 21.86 -1.40
C PRO A 45 -4.49 22.37 -0.12
N ILE A 46 -4.09 23.56 0.31
CA ILE A 46 -4.74 24.27 1.43
C ILE A 46 -5.52 25.45 0.86
N SER A 47 -6.79 25.56 1.25
CA SER A 47 -7.66 26.68 0.88
C SER A 47 -8.38 27.18 2.12
N ASN A 48 -8.34 28.49 2.37
CA ASN A 48 -8.97 29.14 3.53
C ASN A 48 -8.61 28.47 4.88
N GLY A 49 -7.34 28.08 5.05
CA GLY A 49 -6.84 27.45 6.27
C GLY A 49 -7.30 26.00 6.50
N LYS A 50 -7.86 25.33 5.48
CA LYS A 50 -8.32 23.93 5.57
C LYS A 50 -7.76 23.11 4.41
N LEU A 51 -7.65 21.79 4.61
CA LEU A 51 -7.37 20.84 3.52
C LEU A 51 -8.47 20.95 2.45
N ALA A 52 -8.07 21.12 1.19
CA ALA A 52 -8.99 21.24 0.07
C ALA A 52 -9.41 19.86 -0.49
N THR A 53 -10.13 19.08 0.32
CA THR A 53 -10.68 17.78 -0.08
C THR A 53 -12.15 17.92 -0.53
N GLY A 54 -12.56 17.09 -1.49
CA GLY A 54 -13.97 16.93 -1.84
C GLY A 54 -14.75 16.20 -0.75
N THR A 55 -16.08 16.24 -0.81
CA THR A 55 -17.00 15.65 0.19
C THR A 55 -16.68 14.20 0.55
N TRP A 56 -16.15 13.43 -0.41
CA TRP A 56 -15.87 11.99 -0.26
C TRP A 56 -14.38 11.64 -0.39
N GLN A 57 -13.48 12.63 -0.30
CA GLN A 57 -12.04 12.38 -0.32
C GLN A 57 -11.52 12.22 1.12
N GLY A 58 -11.08 10.99 1.45
CA GLY A 58 -10.42 10.67 2.70
C GLY A 58 -8.92 10.42 2.52
N VAL A 59 -8.15 10.67 3.57
CA VAL A 59 -6.72 10.34 3.65
C VAL A 59 -6.59 9.10 4.52
N TYR A 60 -5.90 8.08 4.01
CA TYR A 60 -5.77 6.79 4.67
C TYR A 60 -4.29 6.39 4.71
N LEU A 61 -3.88 5.82 5.85
CA LEU A 61 -2.67 5.01 5.91
C LEU A 61 -3.03 3.61 5.39
N LEU A 62 -2.28 3.13 4.40
CA LEU A 62 -2.42 1.78 3.89
C LEU A 62 -1.25 0.96 4.42
N GLU A 63 -1.49 0.22 5.50
CA GLU A 63 -0.57 -0.81 5.96
C GLU A 63 -0.75 -2.05 5.07
N PHE A 64 0.34 -2.55 4.52
CA PHE A 64 0.34 -3.66 3.59
C PHE A 64 1.02 -4.91 4.14
N ARG A 65 1.59 -4.81 5.34
CA ARG A 65 2.29 -5.87 6.05
C ARG A 65 1.49 -6.31 7.26
N ASP A 66 1.39 -7.62 7.45
CA ASP A 66 0.69 -8.23 8.57
C ASP A 66 1.74 -8.84 9.52
N LEU A 67 1.72 -8.47 10.82
CA LEU A 67 2.65 -8.96 11.85
C LEU A 67 2.39 -10.42 12.25
#